data_AF-A0A1Z8Z5A2-F1
#
_entry.id   AF-A0A1Z8Z5A2-F1
#
_cell.length_a   1.000
_cell.length_b   1.000
_cell.length_c   1.000
_cell.angle_alpha   90.00
_cell.angle_beta   90.00
_cell.angle_gamma   90.00
#
_symmetry.space_group_name_H-M   'P 1'
#
loop_
_entity.id
_entity.type
_entity.pdbx_description
1 polymer ?
#
loop_
_entity_poly.entity_id
_entity_poly.type
_entity_poly.pdbx_seq_one_letter_code
_entity_poly.pdbx_strand_id
1 'polypeptide(L)'
;MKKDSNLLSKVSIPVAGIVALASLIGFQAYAEESIAFRSIVLFGGVGIAVAIILLSPSGRQFIVFFREAIQEVKRVVWPTKKETLQTVLIVFAFVLVVAIFLWVADKFYEWFLYSIVLGWK
;
A
#
# COMPACT_ATOMS: atom_id res chain seq x y z
N MET A 1 -33.21 -5.30 18.94
CA MET A 1 -32.25 -6.21 18.28
C MET A 1 -31.07 -5.54 17.54
N LYS A 2 -31.04 -4.22 17.28
CA LYS A 2 -29.90 -3.54 16.59
C LYS A 2 -28.69 -3.20 17.51
N LYS A 3 -28.82 -3.38 18.83
CA LYS A 3 -27.82 -2.96 19.83
C LYS A 3 -26.69 -3.98 19.98
N ASP A 4 -26.99 -5.28 19.86
CA ASP A 4 -26.02 -6.35 20.16
C ASP A 4 -24.99 -6.54 19.03
N SER A 5 -25.39 -6.34 17.77
CA SER A 5 -24.48 -6.42 16.61
C SER A 5 -23.40 -5.32 16.61
N ASN A 6 -23.70 -4.16 17.17
CA ASN A 6 -22.76 -3.04 17.29
C ASN A 6 -21.73 -3.23 18.41
N LEU A 7 -22.07 -3.98 19.45
CA LEU A 7 -21.10 -4.33 20.49
C LEU A 7 -20.18 -5.44 20.01
N LEU A 8 -20.72 -6.43 19.28
CA LEU A 8 -19.95 -7.51 18.69
C LEU A 8 -18.93 -7.01 17.63
N SER A 9 -19.27 -6.00 16.83
CA SER A 9 -18.31 -5.39 15.89
C SER A 9 -17.19 -4.63 16.61
N LYS A 10 -17.52 -3.85 17.65
CA LYS A 10 -16.54 -3.11 18.45
C LYS A 10 -15.57 -4.01 19.21
N VAL A 11 -16.00 -5.22 19.58
CA VAL A 11 -15.17 -6.18 20.33
C VAL A 11 -14.37 -7.10 19.39
N SER A 12 -14.95 -7.57 18.28
CA SER A 12 -14.27 -8.49 17.36
C SER A 12 -13.03 -7.90 16.69
N ILE A 13 -13.02 -6.61 16.39
CA ILE A 13 -11.87 -5.91 15.78
C ILE A 13 -10.63 -5.89 16.69
N PRO A 14 -10.71 -5.36 17.94
CA PRO A 14 -9.56 -5.38 18.85
C PRO A 14 -9.15 -6.80 19.22
N VAL A 15 -10.10 -7.75 19.35
CA VAL A 15 -9.78 -9.17 19.58
C VAL A 15 -8.96 -9.74 18.43
N ALA A 16 -9.35 -9.51 17.18
CA ALA A 16 -8.58 -9.94 16.03
C ALA A 16 -7.19 -9.28 15.97
N GLY A 17 -7.08 -8.01 16.35
CA GLY A 17 -5.80 -7.31 16.49
C GLY A 17 -4.88 -7.96 17.52
N ILE A 18 -5.42 -8.33 18.68
CA ILE A 18 -4.66 -9.05 19.73
C ILE A 18 -4.21 -10.41 19.22
N VAL A 19 -5.07 -11.16 18.52
CA VAL A 19 -4.71 -12.47 17.94
C VAL A 19 -3.61 -12.34 16.88
N ALA A 20 -3.65 -11.29 16.04
CA ALA A 20 -2.60 -11.03 15.06
C ALA A 20 -1.26 -10.67 15.73
N LEU A 21 -1.28 -9.83 16.76
CA LEU A 21 -0.08 -9.51 17.54
C LEU A 21 0.47 -10.74 18.27
N ALA A 22 -0.40 -11.56 18.87
CA ALA A 22 -0.01 -12.81 19.50
C ALA A 22 0.61 -13.79 18.49
N SER A 23 0.15 -13.80 17.25
CA SER A 23 0.74 -14.60 16.16
C SER A 23 2.16 -14.13 15.81
N LEU A 24 2.39 -12.81 15.73
CA LEU A 24 3.73 -12.23 15.54
C LEU A 24 4.66 -12.52 16.72
N ILE A 25 4.17 -12.41 17.95
CA ILE A 25 4.95 -12.73 19.16
C ILE A 25 5.27 -14.23 19.18
N GLY A 26 4.31 -15.10 18.85
CA GLY A 26 4.51 -16.53 18.74
C GLY A 26 5.59 -16.87 17.70
N PHE A 27 5.56 -16.23 16.52
CA PHE A 27 6.58 -16.42 15.49
C PHE A 27 8.01 -16.10 15.98
N GLN A 28 8.17 -15.08 16.83
CA GLN A 28 9.47 -14.73 17.40
C GLN A 28 9.85 -15.56 18.62
N ALA A 29 8.87 -16.01 19.43
CA ALA A 29 9.13 -16.89 20.56
C ALA A 29 9.66 -18.26 20.12
N TYR A 30 9.21 -18.77 18.97
CA TYR A 30 9.69 -20.01 18.35
C TYR A 30 10.81 -19.76 17.32
N ALA A 31 11.65 -18.75 17.53
CA ALA A 31 12.72 -18.40 16.60
C ALA A 31 13.83 -19.46 16.49
N GLU A 32 14.06 -20.26 17.55
CA GLU A 32 15.09 -21.30 17.60
C GLU A 32 14.62 -22.68 17.07
N GLU A 33 13.31 -22.82 16.83
CA GLU A 33 12.70 -24.05 16.31
C GLU A 33 12.78 -24.15 14.76
N SER A 34 12.40 -25.31 14.23
CA SER A 34 12.33 -25.54 12.78
C SER A 34 11.48 -24.49 12.04
N ILE A 35 11.99 -24.01 10.91
CA ILE A 35 11.37 -22.97 10.06
C ILE A 35 9.92 -23.28 9.68
N ALA A 36 9.60 -24.58 9.54
CA ALA A 36 8.27 -25.06 9.19
C ALA A 36 7.26 -24.79 10.31
N PHE A 37 7.64 -25.08 11.56
CA PHE A 37 6.76 -24.88 12.73
C PHE A 37 6.47 -23.39 12.95
N ARG A 38 7.52 -22.57 12.89
CA ARG A 38 7.44 -21.11 13.00
C ARG A 38 6.48 -20.50 11.97
N SER A 39 6.56 -20.92 10.71
CA SER A 39 5.70 -20.40 9.65
C SER A 39 4.22 -20.78 9.86
N ILE A 40 3.94 -21.99 10.34
CA ILE A 40 2.57 -22.45 10.62
C ILE A 40 1.92 -21.61 11.73
N VAL A 41 2.65 -21.26 12.79
CA VAL A 41 2.13 -20.41 13.88
C VAL A 41 1.76 -19.01 13.37
N LEU A 42 2.56 -18.45 12.45
CA LEU A 42 2.28 -17.15 11.84
C LEU A 42 1.06 -17.21 10.93
N PHE A 43 1.10 -18.08 9.91
CA PHE A 43 0.00 -18.16 8.94
C PHE A 43 -1.30 -18.67 9.56
N GLY A 44 -1.22 -19.60 10.52
CA GLY A 44 -2.37 -20.09 11.27
C GLY A 44 -3.00 -19.01 12.15
N GLY A 45 -2.19 -18.28 12.93
CA GLY A 45 -2.68 -17.21 13.79
C GLY A 45 -3.27 -16.03 13.01
N VAL A 46 -2.61 -15.61 11.92
CA VAL A 46 -3.14 -14.61 10.99
C VAL A 46 -4.44 -15.11 10.34
N GLY A 47 -4.49 -16.38 9.92
CA GLY A 47 -5.71 -16.99 9.36
C GLY A 47 -6.89 -16.93 10.32
N ILE A 48 -6.66 -17.22 11.61
CA ILE A 48 -7.69 -17.11 12.66
C ILE A 48 -8.13 -15.66 12.85
N ALA A 49 -7.19 -14.71 12.93
CA ALA A 49 -7.52 -13.29 13.06
C ALA A 49 -8.39 -12.80 11.89
N VAL A 50 -8.04 -13.20 10.66
CA VAL A 50 -8.82 -12.90 9.45
C VAL A 50 -10.20 -13.55 9.51
N ALA A 51 -10.30 -14.80 9.94
CA ALA A 51 -11.59 -15.48 10.10
C ALA A 51 -12.50 -14.74 11.10
N ILE A 52 -11.98 -14.33 12.26
CA ILE A 52 -12.73 -13.54 13.26
C ILE A 52 -13.30 -12.27 12.62
N ILE A 53 -12.50 -11.55 11.83
CA ILE A 53 -12.95 -10.33 11.14
C ILE A 53 -14.02 -10.66 10.10
N LEU A 54 -13.80 -11.64 9.22
CA LEU A 54 -14.71 -11.96 8.11
C LEU A 54 -16.07 -12.51 8.59
N LEU A 55 -16.09 -13.30 9.66
CA LEU A 55 -17.33 -13.80 10.25
C LEU A 55 -18.08 -12.72 11.06
N SER A 56 -17.42 -11.63 11.45
CA SER A 56 -18.03 -10.54 12.21
C SER A 56 -19.07 -9.74 11.41
N PRO A 57 -20.02 -9.05 12.08
CA PRO A 57 -20.96 -8.15 11.41
C PRO A 57 -20.29 -7.06 10.57
N SER A 58 -19.13 -6.55 11.04
CA SER A 58 -18.35 -5.55 10.32
C SER A 58 -17.67 -6.11 9.08
N GLY A 59 -17.13 -7.34 9.15
CA GLY A 59 -16.54 -8.02 7.99
C GLY A 59 -17.54 -8.29 6.88
N ARG A 60 -18.78 -8.68 7.22
CA ARG A 60 -19.85 -8.84 6.22
C ARG A 60 -20.20 -7.54 5.51
N GLN A 61 -20.27 -6.43 6.24
CA GLN A 61 -20.49 -5.10 5.66
C GLN A 61 -19.35 -4.69 4.73
N PHE A 62 -18.10 -4.99 5.10
CA PHE A 62 -16.94 -4.75 4.25
C PHE A 62 -17.01 -5.53 2.92
N ILE A 63 -17.44 -6.80 2.96
CA ILE A 63 -17.62 -7.60 1.74
C ILE A 63 -18.72 -7.01 0.83
N VAL A 64 -19.82 -6.54 1.41
CA VAL A 64 -20.90 -5.87 0.66
C VAL A 64 -20.37 -4.57 0.04
N PHE A 65 -19.68 -3.74 0.81
CA PHE A 65 -19.04 -2.52 0.32
C PHE A 65 -18.06 -2.80 -0.81
N PHE A 66 -17.23 -3.85 -0.70
CA PHE A 66 -16.29 -4.23 -1.76
C PHE A 66 -17.00 -4.64 -3.05
N ARG A 67 -18.13 -5.36 -2.94
CA ARG A 67 -18.96 -5.71 -4.09
C ARG A 67 -19.58 -4.46 -4.73
N GLU A 68 -20.06 -3.51 -3.94
CA GLU A 68 -20.58 -2.23 -4.42
C GLU A 68 -19.48 -1.40 -5.10
N ALA A 69 -18.28 -1.35 -4.53
CA ALA A 69 -17.12 -0.67 -5.13
C ALA A 69 -16.74 -1.28 -6.49
N ILE A 70 -16.76 -2.61 -6.63
CA ILE A 70 -16.53 -3.27 -7.94
C ILE A 70 -17.63 -2.89 -8.94
N GLN A 71 -18.89 -2.83 -8.52
CA GLN A 71 -19.98 -2.42 -9.40
C GLN A 71 -19.82 -0.97 -9.86
N GLU A 72 -19.34 -0.09 -9.00
CA GLU A 72 -19.08 1.31 -9.34
C GLU A 72 -17.87 1.45 -10.27
N VAL A 73 -16.78 0.70 -10.02
CA VAL A 73 -15.60 0.65 -10.90
C VAL A 73 -15.96 0.19 -12.32
N LYS A 74 -16.97 -0.68 -12.47
CA LYS A 74 -17.49 -1.09 -13.79
C LYS A 74 -18.22 0.03 -14.54
N ARG A 75 -18.73 1.04 -13.84
CA ARG A 75 -19.39 2.22 -14.44
C ARG A 75 -18.39 3.31 -14.81
N VAL A 76 -17.16 3.24 -14.29
CA VAL A 76 -16.09 4.16 -14.67
C VAL A 76 -15.75 3.92 -16.14
N VAL A 77 -15.92 4.96 -16.95
CA VAL A 77 -15.46 4.96 -18.33
C VAL A 77 -13.94 5.08 -18.30
N TRP A 78 -13.26 3.95 -18.49
CA TRP A 78 -11.80 3.95 -18.56
C TRP A 78 -11.33 4.63 -19.86
N PRO A 79 -10.31 5.49 -19.78
CA PRO A 79 -9.78 6.17 -20.95
C PRO A 79 -9.30 5.14 -21.97
N THR A 80 -9.48 5.46 -23.24
CA THR A 80 -8.98 4.63 -24.32
C THR A 80 -7.45 4.59 -24.29
N LYS A 81 -6.85 3.56 -24.91
CA LYS A 81 -5.39 3.47 -25.04
C LYS A 81 -4.79 4.72 -25.69
N LYS A 82 -5.53 5.36 -26.60
CA LYS A 82 -5.12 6.59 -27.29
C LYS A 82 -5.06 7.79 -26.35
N GLU A 83 -6.10 8.01 -25.53
CA GLU A 83 -6.14 9.11 -24.56
C GLU A 83 -5.08 8.94 -23.46
N THR A 84 -4.87 7.70 -23.01
CA THR A 84 -3.83 7.37 -22.02
C THR A 84 -2.45 7.69 -22.59
N LEU A 85 -2.15 7.24 -23.82
CA LEU A 85 -0.88 7.53 -24.47
C LEU A 85 -0.69 9.02 -24.75
N GLN A 86 -1.75 9.72 -25.14
CA GLN A 86 -1.69 11.17 -25.36
C GLN A 86 -1.33 11.91 -24.06
N THR A 87 -1.96 11.54 -22.94
CA THR A 87 -1.67 12.13 -21.63
C THR A 87 -0.25 11.82 -21.19
N VAL A 88 0.20 10.56 -21.35
CA VAL A 88 1.59 10.17 -21.06
C VAL A 88 2.57 10.96 -21.90
N LEU A 89 2.31 11.13 -23.19
CA LEU A 89 3.20 11.84 -24.11
C LEU A 89 3.29 13.34 -23.77
N ILE A 90 2.17 13.96 -23.37
CA ILE A 90 2.16 15.35 -22.89
C ILE A 90 3.03 15.48 -21.63
N VAL A 91 2.83 14.61 -20.63
CA VAL A 91 3.61 14.63 -19.39
C VAL A 91 5.09 14.33 -19.68
N PHE A 92 5.38 13.39 -20.57
CA PHE A 92 6.73 13.04 -20.97
C PHE A 92 7.46 14.21 -21.64
N ALA A 93 6.78 14.93 -22.56
CA ALA A 93 7.33 16.13 -23.18
C ALA A 93 7.62 17.22 -22.14
N PHE A 94 6.71 17.42 -21.17
CA PHE A 94 6.92 18.37 -20.08
C PHE A 94 8.14 18.00 -19.22
N VAL A 95 8.26 16.73 -18.81
CA VAL A 95 9.41 16.25 -18.02
C VAL A 95 10.71 16.38 -18.81
N LEU A 96 10.69 16.13 -20.11
CA LEU A 96 11.88 16.24 -20.98
C LEU A 96 12.37 17.69 -21.04
N VAL A 97 11.47 18.67 -21.14
CA VAL A 97 11.82 20.10 -21.07
C VAL A 97 12.47 20.45 -19.74
N VAL A 98 11.88 20.01 -18.63
CA VAL A 98 12.44 20.25 -17.28
C VAL A 98 13.80 19.57 -17.12
N ALA A 99 13.96 18.34 -17.62
CA ALA A 99 15.22 17.61 -17.57
C ALA A 99 16.33 18.32 -18.35
N ILE A 100 16.03 18.83 -19.55
CA ILE A 100 17.00 19.63 -20.32
C ILE A 100 17.34 20.92 -19.59
N PHE A 101 16.33 21.62 -19.03
CA PHE A 101 16.55 22.86 -18.28
C PHE A 101 17.47 22.63 -17.07
N LEU A 102 17.20 21.59 -16.27
CA LEU A 102 18.03 21.23 -15.13
C LEU A 102 19.44 20.82 -15.57
N TRP A 103 19.58 20.04 -16.64
CA TRP A 103 20.87 19.66 -17.19
C TRP A 103 21.72 20.88 -17.61
N VAL A 104 21.09 21.88 -18.24
CA VAL A 104 21.77 23.15 -18.58
C VAL A 104 22.16 23.90 -17.32
N ALA A 105 21.27 23.99 -16.33
CA ALA A 105 21.57 24.63 -15.05
C ALA A 105 22.74 23.94 -14.34
N ASP A 106 22.76 22.61 -14.29
CA ASP A 106 23.84 21.82 -13.70
C ASP A 106 25.18 22.11 -14.40
N LYS A 107 25.19 22.18 -15.74
CA LYS A 107 26.40 22.55 -16.49
C LYS A 107 26.82 24.00 -16.27
N PHE A 108 25.87 24.90 -16.13
CA PHE A 108 26.15 26.29 -15.78
C PHE A 108 26.76 26.41 -14.37
N TYR A 109 26.21 25.69 -13.39
CA TYR A 109 26.75 25.64 -12.03
C TYR A 109 28.13 24.97 -11.99
N GLU A 110 28.33 23.87 -12.69
CA GLU A 110 29.63 23.19 -12.82
C GLU A 110 30.69 24.16 -13.35
N TRP A 111 30.39 24.88 -14.43
CA TRP A 111 31.29 25.90 -14.99
C TRP A 111 31.56 27.06 -14.02
N PHE A 112 30.51 27.58 -13.37
CA PHE A 112 30.61 28.69 -12.41
C PHE A 112 31.45 28.30 -11.19
N LEU A 113 31.25 27.09 -10.66
CA LEU A 113 32.00 26.58 -9.52
C LEU A 113 33.46 26.30 -9.88
N TYR A 114 33.75 25.67 -11.04
CA TYR A 114 35.14 25.43 -11.45
C TYR A 114 35.91 26.72 -11.73
N SER A 115 35.26 27.71 -12.36
CA SER A 115 35.90 28.99 -12.65
C SER A 115 36.20 29.83 -11.40
N ILE A 116 35.33 29.81 -10.39
CA ILE A 116 35.47 30.65 -9.19
C ILE A 116 36.21 29.94 -8.05
N VAL A 117 35.88 28.68 -7.76
CA VAL A 117 36.38 27.97 -6.57
C VAL A 117 37.66 27.20 -6.88
N LEU A 118 37.73 26.51 -8.02
CA LEU A 118 38.84 25.60 -8.31
C LEU A 118 39.98 26.25 -9.11
N GLY A 119 39.74 27.38 -9.79
CA GLY A 119 40.79 28.20 -10.43
C GLY A 119 41.69 27.46 -11.43
N TRP A 120 41.29 26.29 -11.92
CA TRP A 120 42.11 25.47 -12.81
C TRP A 120 41.58 25.60 -14.25
N LYS A 121 42.45 26.22 -15.06
CA LYS A 121 42.45 26.47 -16.52
C LYS A 121 41.25 25.99 -17.35
#